data_AF-A0A0E9QX32-F1
#
_entry.id   AF-A0A0E9QX32-F1
#
_cell.length_a   1.000
_cell.length_b   1.000
_cell.length_c   1.000
_cell.angle_alpha   90.00
_cell.angle_beta   90.00
_cell.angle_gamma   90.00
#
_symmetry.space_group_name_H-M   'P 1'
#
loop_
_entity.id
_entity.type
_entity.pdbx_description
1 polymer ?
#
loop_
_entity_poly.entity_id
_entity_poly.type
_entity_poly.pdbx_seq_one_letter_code
_entity_poly.pdbx_strand_id
1 'polypeptide(L)' 'MGGDIANQALRAVVEAAKVGVSVLSLCEKGDALIVAETGKIFKKEKDMKKGIAFPTSVSVNNCVCHFLPSEE' A
#
# COMPACT_ATOMS: atom_id res chain seq x y z
N MET A 1 12.40 -6.71 7.61
CA MET A 1 12.26 -6.51 6.15
C MET A 1 10.81 -6.25 5.74
N GLY A 2 9.92 -7.25 5.74
CA GLY A 2 8.51 -7.03 5.36
C GLY A 2 7.81 -5.98 6.24
N GLY A 3 8.01 -6.04 7.56
CA GLY A 3 7.49 -5.04 8.49
C GLY A 3 8.04 -3.62 8.27
N ASP A 4 9.29 -3.48 7.83
CA ASP A 4 9.88 -2.17 7.55
C ASP A 4 9.25 -1.53 6.30
N ILE A 5 9.03 -2.33 5.26
CA ILE A 5 8.33 -1.91 4.04
C ILE A 5 6.87 -1.53 4.36
N ALA A 6 6.18 -2.33 5.17
CA ALA A 6 4.82 -2.01 5.61
C ALA A 6 4.76 -0.70 6.39
N ASN A 7 5.70 -0.48 7.33
CA ASN A 7 5.79 0.77 8.08
C ASN A 7 6.10 1.98 7.18
N GLN A 8 6.96 1.81 6.17
CA GLN A 8 7.27 2.86 5.20
C GLN A 8 6.05 3.21 4.34
N ALA A 9 5.33 2.21 3.82
CA ALA A 9 4.10 2.40 3.06
C ALA A 9 3.03 3.11 3.90
N LEU A 10 2.81 2.66 5.13
CA LEU A 10 1.86 3.25 6.07
C LEU A 10 2.17 4.74 6.31
N ARG A 11 3.42 5.08 6.62
CA ARG A 11 3.83 6.48 6.84
C ARG A 11 3.60 7.34 5.60
N ALA A 12 3.93 6.84 4.41
CA ALA A 12 3.75 7.57 3.16
C ALA A 12 2.27 7.81 2.82
N VAL A 13 1.38 6.86 3.15
CA VAL A 13 -0.07 7.00 2.99
C VAL A 13 -0.63 8.01 4.01
N VAL A 14 -0.22 7.92 5.27
CA VAL A 14 -0.62 8.88 6.33
C VAL A 14 -0.23 10.31 5.98
N GLU A 15 0.98 10.53 5.48
CA GLU A 15 1.44 11.87 5.07
C GLU A 15 0.68 12.42 3.86
N ALA A 16 0.24 11.53 2.97
CA ALA A 16 -0.54 11.89 1.78
C ALA A 16 -2.02 12.14 2.08
N ALA A 17 -2.55 11.59 3.18
CA ALA A 17 -3.95 11.69 3.56
C ALA A 17 -4.30 13.13 4.00
N LYS A 18 -4.74 13.95 3.05
CA LYS A 18 -5.15 15.34 3.25
C LYS A 18 -6.59 15.54 2.79
N VAL A 19 -7.22 16.62 3.26
CA VAL A 19 -8.60 16.98 2.86
C VAL A 19 -8.69 17.10 1.34
N GLY A 20 -9.70 16.47 0.76
CA GLY A 20 -9.94 16.47 -0.69
C GLY A 20 -9.11 15.48 -1.51
N VAL A 21 -8.21 14.73 -0.88
CA VAL A 21 -7.45 13.67 -1.56
C VAL A 21 -8.34 12.46 -1.82
N SER A 22 -8.26 11.92 -3.04
CA SER A 22 -8.99 10.72 -3.43
C SER A 22 -8.50 9.50 -2.65
N VAL A 23 -9.44 8.73 -2.10
CA VAL A 23 -9.13 7.47 -1.41
C VAL A 23 -8.44 6.49 -2.35
N LEU A 24 -8.88 6.42 -3.61
CA LEU A 24 -8.23 5.61 -4.65
C LEU A 24 -6.74 5.94 -4.77
N SER A 25 -6.40 7.23 -4.89
CA SER A 25 -5.00 7.66 -5.03
C SER A 25 -4.13 7.30 -3.82
N LEU A 26 -4.72 7.21 -2.62
CA LEU A 26 -4.02 6.76 -1.41
C LEU A 26 -3.74 5.25 -1.47
N CYS A 27 -4.71 4.46 -1.89
CA CYS A 27 -4.56 3.02 -2.06
C CYS A 27 -3.48 2.70 -3.11
N GLU A 28 -3.56 3.33 -4.28
CA GLU A 28 -2.57 3.16 -5.36
C GLU A 28 -1.16 3.55 -4.90
N LYS A 29 -1.03 4.65 -4.15
CA LYS A 29 0.25 5.08 -3.61
C LYS A 29 0.86 4.05 -2.66
N GLY A 30 0.05 3.47 -1.77
CA GLY A 30 0.53 2.43 -0.84
C GLY A 30 0.99 1.18 -1.58
N ASP A 31 0.18 0.69 -2.52
CA ASP A 31 0.48 -0.51 -3.30
C ASP A 31 1.70 -0.32 -4.19
N ALA A 32 1.82 0.83 -4.87
CA ALA A 32 2.98 1.18 -5.68
C ALA A 32 4.27 1.20 -4.84
N LEU A 33 4.22 1.73 -3.62
CA LEU A 33 5.37 1.74 -2.72
C LEU A 33 5.77 0.32 -2.30
N ILE A 34 4.81 -0.53 -1.91
CA ILE A 34 5.09 -1.92 -1.53
C ILE A 34 5.73 -2.68 -2.70
N VAL A 35 5.18 -2.56 -3.91
CA VAL A 35 5.75 -3.18 -5.12
C VAL A 35 7.17 -2.66 -5.39
N ALA A 36 7.38 -1.36 -5.30
CA ALA A 36 8.68 -0.75 -5.53
C ALA A 36 9.74 -1.24 -4.52
N GLU A 37 9.43 -1.26 -3.22
CA GLU A 37 10.39 -1.64 -2.18
C GLU A 37 10.65 -3.15 -2.17
N THR A 38 9.61 -3.98 -2.34
CA THR A 38 9.79 -5.44 -2.42
C THR A 38 10.57 -5.84 -3.68
N GLY A 39 10.46 -5.09 -4.78
CA GLY A 39 11.26 -5.28 -5.99
C GLY A 39 12.77 -5.00 -5.81
N LYS A 40 13.15 -4.23 -4.79
CA LYS A 40 14.57 -3.90 -4.51
C LYS A 40 15.30 -5.01 -3.76
N ILE A 41 14.60 -5.85 -3.01
CA ILE A 41 15.16 -6.89 -2.15
C ILE A 41 15.04 -8.28 -2.81
N PHE A 42 15.87 -9.25 -2.39
CA PHE A 42 15.84 -10.64 -2.89
C PHE A 42 15.87 -10.76 -4.44
N LYS A 43 16.68 -9.94 -5.12
CA LYS A 43 16.76 -9.93 -6.60
C LYS A 43 17.44 -11.18 -7.19
N LYS A 44 18.25 -11.89 -6.39
CA LYS A 44 18.96 -13.10 -6.81
C LYS A 44 18.08 -14.36 -6.72
N GLU A 45 17.02 -14.32 -5.92
CA GLU A 45 16.09 -15.42 -5.71
C GLU A 45 14.86 -15.22 -6.60
N LYS A 46 14.96 -15.69 -7.84
CA LYS A 46 13.94 -15.44 -8.88
C LYS A 46 12.56 -16.01 -8.54
N ASP A 47 12.51 -17.12 -7.80
CA ASP A 47 11.27 -17.82 -7.44
C ASP A 47 10.70 -17.38 -6.09
N MET A 48 11.36 -16.44 -5.40
CA MET A 48 10.86 -15.92 -4.13
C MET A 48 9.63 -15.03 -4.35
N LYS A 49 8.49 -15.48 -3.84
CA LYS A 49 7.25 -14.68 -3.81
C LYS A 49 7.42 -13.51 -2.84
N LYS A 50 7.18 -12.30 -3.34
CA LYS A 50 7.24 -11.04 -2.59
C LYS A 50 6.31 -10.03 -3.25
N GLY A 51 5.81 -9.09 -2.47
CA GLY A 51 4.87 -8.08 -2.95
C GLY A 51 3.79 -7.81 -1.90
N ILE A 52 2.59 -7.53 -2.39
CA ILE A 52 1.43 -7.17 -1.59
C ILE A 52 0.86 -8.43 -0.93
N ALA A 53 0.87 -8.45 0.41
CA ALA A 53 0.21 -9.51 1.19
C ALA A 53 -1.27 -9.19 1.44
N PHE A 54 -1.60 -7.90 1.58
CA PHE A 54 -2.95 -7.37 1.67
C PHE A 54 -2.96 -6.00 0.95
N PRO A 55 -3.92 -5.73 0.05
CA PRO A 55 -3.97 -4.47 -0.69
C PRO A 55 -4.19 -3.29 0.26
N THR A 56 -3.66 -2.12 -0.10
CA THR A 56 -3.77 -0.92 0.73
C THR A 56 -5.23 -0.49 0.83
N SER A 57 -5.84 -0.69 1.99
CA SER A 57 -7.23 -0.28 2.25
C SER A 57 -7.32 0.96 3.13
N VAL A 58 -8.22 1.88 2.78
CA VAL A 58 -8.44 3.13 3.53
C VAL A 58 -9.94 3.27 3.81
N SER A 59 -10.35 2.93 5.02
CA SER A 59 -11.76 2.95 5.45
C SER A 59 -12.09 4.25 6.18
N VAL A 60 -13.10 4.98 5.70
CA VAL A 60 -13.58 6.21 6.34
C VAL A 60 -14.57 5.89 7.47
N ASN A 61 -14.45 6.56 8.61
CA ASN A 61 -15.44 6.64 9.71
C ASN A 61 -16.30 5.37 9.94
N ASN A 62 -17.46 5.28 9.27
CA ASN A 62 -18.45 4.21 9.43
C ASN A 62 -18.10 2.91 8.66
N CYS A 63 -17.13 2.96 7.76
CA CYS A 63 -16.62 1.80 7.07
C CYS A 63 -15.67 1.02 8.00
N VAL A 64 -16.00 -0.24 8.25
CA VAL A 64 -15.27 -1.07 9.23
C VAL A 64 -13.90 -1.48 8.72
N CYS A 65 -13.83 -2.01 7.50
CA CYS A 65 -12.60 -2.52 6.91
C CYS A 65 -12.72 -2.72 5.39
N HIS A 66 -11.60 -3.02 4.75
CA HIS A 66 -11.49 -3.49 3.36
C HIS A 66 -12.08 -2.54 2.30
N PHE A 67 -12.09 -1.23 2.56
CA PHE A 67 -12.47 -0.26 1.52
C PHE A 67 -11.32 -0.05 0.55
N LEU A 68 -11.55 -0.51 -0.68
CA LEU A 68 -10.62 -0.53 -1.80
C LEU A 68 -11.42 -0.09 -3.04
N PRO A 69 -11.53 1.21 -3.31
CA PRO A 69 -12.29 1.67 -4.47
C PRO A 69 -11.60 1.21 -5.77
N SER A 70 -12.39 0.76 -6.75
CA SER A 70 -11.91 0.48 -8.11
C SER A 70 -12.15 1.69 -9.00
N GLU A 71 -11.29 1.87 -10.01
CA GLU A 71 -11.66 2.69 -11.17
C GLU A 71 -12.76 1.93 -11.94
N GLU A 72 -13.93 2.55 -12.08
CA GLU A 72 -14.98 2.11 -13.01
C GLU A 72 -14.85 2.89 -14.32
#